data_AF-A0A285N6F8-F1
#
_entry.id   AF-A0A285N6F8-F1
#
_cell.length_a   1.000
_cell.length_b   1.000
_cell.length_c   1.000
_cell.angle_alpha   90.00
_cell.angle_beta   90.00
_cell.angle_gamma   90.00
#
_symmetry.space_group_name_H-M   'P 1'
#
loop_
_entity.id
_entity.type
_entity.pdbx_description
1 polymer ?
#
loop_
_entity_poly.entity_id
_entity_poly.type
_entity_poly.pdbx_seq_one_letter_code
_entity_poly.pdbx_strand_id
1 'polypeptide(L)'
;MLQNKKASKKAIRFALLLYSILIGLASTVCFIIAIYFVIPKDDLPYIINPLIIMAAVIYGSCAIALLIRAIYFSKVRINNEEEQ
;
A
#
# COMPACT_ATOMS: atom_id res chain seq x y z
N MET A 1 -4.37 28.85 14.74
CA MET A 1 -4.81 27.70 13.92
C MET A 1 -3.68 26.89 13.24
N LEU A 2 -2.38 27.10 13.55
CA LEU A 2 -1.27 26.38 12.87
C LEU A 2 -0.93 24.98 13.44
N GLN A 3 -1.30 24.66 14.68
CA GLN A 3 -0.97 23.37 15.30
C GLN A 3 -1.71 22.17 14.67
N ASN A 4 -2.92 22.41 14.14
CA ASN A 4 -3.78 21.35 13.59
C ASN A 4 -3.20 20.73 12.30
N LYS A 5 -2.48 21.49 11.47
CA LYS A 5 -1.89 20.98 10.22
C LYS A 5 -0.78 19.95 10.44
N LYS A 6 0.02 20.07 11.52
CA LYS A 6 1.09 19.12 11.86
C LYS A 6 0.51 17.80 12.39
N ALA A 7 -0.49 17.87 13.26
CA ALA A 7 -1.19 16.69 13.78
C ALA A 7 -1.96 15.95 12.67
N SER A 8 -2.66 16.69 11.81
CA SER A 8 -3.37 16.13 10.65
C SER A 8 -2.43 15.42 9.67
N LYS A 9 -1.25 16.00 9.36
CA LYS A 9 -0.24 15.31 8.53
C LYS A 9 0.25 14.00 9.14
N LYS A 10 0.37 13.92 10.47
CA LYS A 10 0.80 12.69 11.16
C LYS A 10 -0.29 11.62 11.12
N ALA A 11 -1.55 12.01 11.32
CA ALA A 11 -2.70 11.12 11.21
C ALA A 11 -2.88 10.57 9.78
N ILE A 12 -2.75 11.42 8.76
CA ILE A 12 -2.86 11.00 7.35
C ILE A 12 -1.78 9.98 6.98
N ARG A 13 -0.55 10.13 7.49
CA ARG A 13 0.52 9.14 7.28
C ARG A 13 0.21 7.79 7.92
N PHE A 14 -0.36 7.80 9.11
CA PHE A 14 -0.75 6.57 9.81
C PHE A 14 -1.94 5.90 9.12
N ALA A 15 -2.92 6.69 8.65
CA ALA A 15 -4.03 6.20 7.85
C ALA A 15 -3.55 5.62 6.51
N LEU A 16 -2.60 6.25 5.82
CA LEU A 16 -2.00 5.71 4.60
C LEU A 16 -1.31 4.35 4.84
N LEU A 17 -0.62 4.20 5.97
CA LEU A 17 0.01 2.93 6.36
C LEU A 17 -1.03 1.84 6.63
N LEU A 18 -2.02 2.17 7.45
CA LEU A 18 -3.10 1.24 7.79
C LEU A 18 -3.87 0.83 6.54
N TYR A 19 -4.13 1.78 5.63
CA TYR A 19 -4.74 1.51 4.34
C TYR A 19 -3.88 0.56 3.50
N SER A 20 -2.58 0.83 3.36
CA SER A 20 -1.64 -0.02 2.61
C SER A 20 -1.59 -1.45 3.15
N ILE A 21 -1.55 -1.60 4.48
CA ILE A 21 -1.49 -2.90 5.16
C ILE A 21 -2.83 -3.63 5.03
N LEU A 22 -3.95 -2.97 5.33
CA LEU A 22 -5.28 -3.58 5.26
C LEU A 22 -5.63 -4.00 3.84
N ILE A 23 -5.35 -3.15 2.84
CA ILE A 23 -5.61 -3.50 1.44
C ILE A 23 -4.65 -4.55 0.92
N GLY A 24 -3.36 -4.50 1.27
CA GLY A 24 -2.42 -5.56 0.93
C GLY A 24 -2.87 -6.91 1.50
N LEU A 25 -3.26 -6.93 2.78
CA LEU A 25 -3.70 -8.15 3.44
C LEU A 25 -5.04 -8.65 2.89
N ALA A 26 -6.04 -7.76 2.77
CA ALA A 26 -7.37 -8.10 2.28
C ALA A 26 -7.33 -8.56 0.81
N SER A 27 -6.56 -7.89 -0.04
CA SER A 27 -6.40 -8.30 -1.44
C SER A 27 -5.73 -9.67 -1.52
N THR A 28 -4.65 -9.92 -0.77
CA THR A 28 -3.99 -11.23 -0.76
C THR A 28 -4.93 -12.35 -0.36
N VAL A 29 -5.72 -12.14 0.70
CA VAL A 29 -6.74 -13.11 1.14
C VAL A 29 -7.80 -13.32 0.06
N CYS A 30 -8.31 -12.25 -0.57
CA CYS A 30 -9.24 -12.34 -1.69
C CYS A 30 -8.65 -13.10 -2.89
N PHE A 31 -7.39 -12.85 -3.24
CA PHE A 31 -6.70 -13.55 -4.34
C PHE A 31 -6.57 -15.04 -4.04
N ILE A 32 -6.19 -15.42 -2.81
CA ILE A 32 -6.08 -16.82 -2.41
C ILE A 32 -7.44 -17.52 -2.53
N ILE A 33 -8.51 -16.91 -2.02
CA ILE A 33 -9.86 -17.46 -2.10
C ILE A 33 -10.32 -17.57 -3.55
N ALA A 34 -10.08 -16.55 -4.37
CA ALA A 34 -10.44 -16.57 -5.79
C ALA A 34 -9.72 -17.71 -6.53
N ILE A 35 -8.41 -17.87 -6.32
CA ILE A 35 -7.60 -18.89 -6.99
C ILE A 35 -7.96 -20.31 -6.55
N TYR A 36 -8.19 -20.54 -5.25
CA TYR A 36 -8.43 -21.89 -4.72
C TYR A 36 -9.89 -22.32 -4.76
N PHE A 37 -10.84 -21.40 -4.71
CA PHE A 37 -12.25 -21.71 -4.48
C PHE A 37 -13.17 -21.27 -5.62
N VAL A 38 -12.83 -20.22 -6.36
CA VAL A 38 -13.70 -19.64 -7.41
C VAL A 38 -13.27 -20.06 -8.81
N ILE A 39 -11.96 -20.17 -9.05
CA ILE A 39 -11.42 -20.42 -10.39
C ILE A 39 -11.23 -21.94 -10.61
N PRO A 40 -11.92 -22.55 -11.58
CA PRO A 40 -11.65 -23.92 -11.99
C PRO A 40 -10.23 -24.01 -12.59
N LYS A 41 -9.50 -25.08 -12.25
CA LYS A 41 -8.06 -25.21 -12.53
C LYS A 41 -7.73 -25.18 -14.03
N ASP A 42 -8.67 -25.58 -14.87
CA ASP A 42 -8.50 -25.62 -16.33
C ASP A 42 -8.48 -24.22 -16.96
N ASP A 43 -9.16 -23.24 -16.36
CA ASP A 43 -9.23 -21.86 -16.86
C ASP A 43 -8.11 -20.97 -16.30
N LEU A 44 -7.44 -21.41 -15.24
CA LEU A 44 -6.35 -20.70 -14.56
C LEU A 44 -5.29 -20.10 -15.51
N PRO A 45 -4.76 -20.81 -16.52
CA PRO A 45 -3.78 -20.24 -17.45
C PRO A 45 -4.33 -19.09 -18.32
N TYR A 46 -5.64 -19.03 -18.55
CA TYR A 46 -6.27 -17.94 -19.32
C TYR A 46 -6.48 -16.68 -18.46
N ILE A 47 -6.74 -16.87 -17.16
CA ILE A 47 -7.03 -15.77 -16.23
C ILE A 47 -5.79 -15.28 -15.47
N ILE A 48 -4.67 -16.00 -15.51
CA ILE A 48 -3.45 -15.63 -14.77
C ILE A 48 -2.85 -14.30 -15.22
N ASN A 49 -2.92 -13.99 -16.52
CA ASN A 49 -2.42 -12.72 -17.07
C ASN A 49 -3.15 -11.50 -16.48
N PRO A 50 -4.49 -11.38 -16.56
CA PRO A 50 -5.19 -10.28 -15.93
C PRO A 50 -5.05 -10.28 -14.40
N LEU A 51 -4.90 -11.46 -13.79
CA LEU A 51 -4.69 -11.62 -12.35
C LEU A 51 -3.36 -11.01 -11.89
N ILE A 52 -2.27 -11.25 -12.64
CA ILE A 52 -0.94 -10.66 -12.39
C ILE A 52 -0.98 -9.14 -12.57
N ILE A 53 -1.66 -8.64 -13.59
CA ILE A 53 -1.78 -7.19 -13.83
C ILE A 53 -2.52 -6.52 -12.66
N MET A 54 -3.63 -7.10 -12.20
CA MET A 54 -4.35 -6.61 -11.01
C MET A 54 -3.48 -6.65 -9.76
N ALA A 55 -2.76 -7.76 -9.53
CA ALA A 55 -1.85 -7.89 -8.41
C ALA A 55 -0.73 -6.84 -8.48
N ALA A 56 -0.16 -6.58 -9.66
CA ALA A 56 0.87 -5.58 -9.87
C ALA A 56 0.36 -4.15 -9.60
N VAL A 57 -0.89 -3.82 -9.95
CA VAL A 57 -1.49 -2.51 -9.63
C VAL A 57 -1.73 -2.36 -8.13
N ILE A 58 -2.26 -3.39 -7.48
CA ILE A 58 -2.56 -3.36 -6.04
C ILE A 58 -1.26 -3.33 -5.21
N TYR A 59 -0.32 -4.21 -5.51
CA TYR A 59 0.98 -4.22 -4.83
C TYR A 59 1.84 -3.02 -5.23
N GLY A 60 1.74 -2.54 -6.47
CA GLY A 60 2.43 -1.34 -6.94
C GLY A 60 1.94 -0.08 -6.24
N SER A 61 0.63 0.10 -6.08
CA SER A 61 0.07 1.21 -5.31
C SER A 61 0.46 1.14 -3.83
N CYS A 62 0.52 -0.06 -3.25
CA CYS A 62 1.03 -0.29 -1.90
C CYS A 62 2.52 0.06 -1.77
N ALA A 63 3.35 -0.34 -2.74
CA ALA A 63 4.78 -0.01 -2.79
C ALA A 63 5.03 1.49 -2.96
N ILE A 64 4.23 2.18 -3.79
CA ILE A 64 4.29 3.64 -3.97
C ILE A 64 3.94 4.35 -2.66
N ALA A 65 2.90 3.91 -1.95
CA ALA A 65 2.54 4.46 -0.64
C ALA A 65 3.67 4.32 0.39
N LEU A 66 4.36 3.16 0.39
CA LEU A 66 5.54 2.91 1.22
C LEU A 66 6.75 3.75 0.79
N LEU A 67 6.99 3.93 -0.51
CA LEU A 67 8.09 4.73 -1.07
C LEU A 67 7.93 6.22 -0.74
N ILE A 68 6.74 6.78 -0.94
CA ILE A 68 6.43 8.16 -0.59
C ILE A 68 6.69 8.39 0.90
N ARG A 69 6.32 7.42 1.75
CA ARG A 69 6.66 7.47 3.18
C ARG A 69 8.16 7.44 3.41
N ALA A 70 8.91 6.51 2.79
CA ALA A 70 10.35 6.38 3.00
C ALA A 70 11.09 7.68 2.64
N ILE A 71 10.78 8.25 1.47
CA ILE A 71 11.38 9.49 0.98
C ILE A 71 11.00 10.67 1.89
N TYR A 72 9.72 10.80 2.29
CA TYR A 72 9.27 11.90 3.14
C TYR A 72 9.79 11.79 4.59
N PHE A 73 9.90 10.57 5.12
CA PHE A 73 10.43 10.34 6.48
C PHE A 73 11.94 10.57 6.54
N SER A 74 12.67 10.18 5.50
CA SER A 74 14.09 10.53 5.36
C SER A 74 14.26 12.06 5.30
N LYS A 75 13.41 12.76 4.55
CA LYS A 75 13.44 14.22 4.45
C LYS A 75 13.08 14.94 5.75
N VAL A 76 12.17 14.37 6.55
CA VAL A 76 11.84 14.86 7.91
C VAL A 76 13.00 14.65 8.90
N ARG A 77 13.81 13.60 8.71
CA ARG A 77 14.98 13.33 9.56
C ARG A 77 16.07 14.39 9.35
N ILE A 78 16.40 14.68 8.09
CA ILE A 78 17.45 15.64 7.71
C ILE A 78 17.12 17.06 8.20
N ASN A 79 15.87 17.51 8.06
CA ASN A 79 15.45 18.85 8.48
C ASN A 79 15.46 19.08 10.01
N ASN A 80 15.42 18.01 10.82
CA ASN A 80 15.51 18.13 12.27
C ASN A 80 16.97 18.10 12.76
N GLU A 81 17.93 17.72 11.92
CA GLU A 81 19.37 17.73 12.24
C GLU A 81 20.00 19.08 11.91
N GLU A 82 19.44 19.87 10.99
CA GLU A 82 19.90 21.24 10.67
C GLU A 82 19.35 22.33 11.61
N GLU A 83 18.36 22.02 12.45
CA GLU A 83 17.82 22.92 13.49
C GLU A 83 18.45 22.68 14.88
N GLN A 84 19.49 21.84 15.01
CA GLN A 84 20.24 21.62 16.25
C GLN A 84 21.57 22.37 16.29
#